data_AF-A0A948XV58-F1
#
_entry.id   AF-A0A948XV58-F1
#
_cell.length_a   1.000
_cell.length_b   1.000
_cell.length_c   1.000
_cell.angle_alpha   90.00
_cell.angle_beta   90.00
_cell.angle_gamma   90.00
#
_symmetry.space_group_name_H-M   'P 1'
#
loop_
_entity.id
_entity.type
_entity.pdbx_description
1 polymer ?
#
loop_
_entity_poly.entity_id
_entity_poly.type
_entity_poly.pdbx_seq_one_letter_code
_entity_poly.pdbx_strand_id
1 'polypeptide(L)'
;MLFLLNEYVTEIEAPELRLLKRGPLLGFEDVHAMRAREAIEFARSRLQVCLDAGTTPDNVLVADLAALIIAKTGANAALFPVHEGRVSEPRLTILPESILEAVRARLAEGAKPDIRQIWPRAA
;
A
#
# COMPACT_ATOMS: atom_id res chain seq x y z
N MET A 1 -10.07 -5.89 7.10
CA MET A 1 -9.98 -4.44 6.86
C MET A 1 -9.49 -4.18 5.44
N LEU A 2 -10.17 -3.34 4.68
CA LEU A 2 -9.72 -2.96 3.33
C LEU A 2 -8.56 -1.98 3.38
N PHE A 3 -7.65 -2.11 2.42
CA PHE A 3 -6.55 -1.19 2.18
C PHE A 3 -6.43 -0.87 0.69
N LEU A 4 -6.24 0.41 0.37
CA LEU A 4 -5.96 0.89 -0.99
C LEU A 4 -4.49 1.29 -1.14
N LEU A 5 -3.73 0.55 -1.93
CA LEU A 5 -2.35 0.86 -2.29
C LEU A 5 -2.29 1.26 -3.78
N ASN A 6 -2.08 2.53 -4.08
CA ASN A 6 -2.16 3.07 -5.45
C ASN A 6 -3.50 2.72 -6.12
N GLU A 7 -3.49 1.73 -7.03
CA GLU A 7 -4.65 1.21 -7.74
C GLU A 7 -5.08 -0.20 -7.26
N TYR A 8 -4.38 -0.76 -6.27
CA TYR A 8 -4.62 -2.11 -5.75
C TYR A 8 -5.43 -2.05 -4.45
N VAL A 9 -6.53 -2.80 -4.39
CA VAL A 9 -7.26 -3.03 -3.15
C VAL A 9 -6.94 -4.41 -2.61
N THR A 10 -6.66 -4.47 -1.32
CA THR A 10 -6.42 -5.72 -0.60
C THR A 10 -7.15 -5.73 0.73
N GLU A 11 -7.54 -6.91 1.18
CA GLU A 11 -8.16 -7.11 2.48
C GLU A 11 -7.16 -7.73 3.45
N ILE A 12 -6.97 -7.08 4.59
CA ILE A 12 -6.07 -7.49 5.66
C ILE A 12 -6.90 -7.66 6.93
N GLU A 13 -7.06 -8.90 7.42
CA GLU A 13 -7.74 -9.17 8.70
C GLU A 13 -6.85 -8.88 9.91
N ALA A 14 -5.60 -9.34 9.89
CA ALA A 14 -4.67 -9.22 11.02
C ALA A 14 -3.28 -8.75 10.54
N PRO A 15 -3.07 -7.42 10.39
CA PRO A 15 -1.82 -6.85 9.90
C PRO A 15 -0.59 -7.30 10.69
N GLU A 16 -0.65 -7.25 12.02
CA GLU A 16 0.45 -7.55 12.92
C GLU A 16 0.83 -9.03 12.85
N LEU A 17 -0.17 -9.93 12.84
CA LEU A 17 0.06 -11.36 12.69
C LEU A 17 0.67 -11.71 11.33
N ARG A 18 0.26 -11.01 10.28
CA ARG A 18 0.86 -11.15 8.94
C ARG A 18 2.34 -10.74 8.98
N LEU A 19 2.66 -9.61 9.57
CA LEU A 19 4.04 -9.10 9.65
C LEU A 19 4.94 -9.97 10.53
N LEU A 20 4.41 -10.57 11.60
CA LEU A 20 5.15 -11.55 12.40
C LEU A 20 5.59 -12.76 11.56
N LYS A 21 4.74 -13.23 10.64
CA LYS A 21 5.03 -14.37 9.76
C LYS A 21 5.87 -13.99 8.54
N ARG A 22 5.62 -12.82 7.97
CA ARG A 22 6.16 -12.37 6.66
C ARG A 22 7.37 -11.47 6.79
N GLY A 23 7.56 -10.79 7.94
CA GLY A 23 8.66 -9.86 8.20
C GLY A 23 10.04 -10.42 7.86
N PRO A 24 10.41 -11.63 8.33
CA PRO A 24 11.70 -12.22 8.00
C PRO A 24 11.92 -12.40 6.49
N LEU A 25 10.86 -12.71 5.73
CA LEU A 25 10.92 -12.81 4.26
C LEU A 25 11.04 -11.45 3.57
N LEU A 26 10.53 -10.39 4.21
CA LEU A 26 10.64 -9.01 3.75
C LEU A 26 12.00 -8.38 4.12
N GLY A 27 12.76 -9.00 5.02
CA GLY A 27 14.09 -8.56 5.44
C GLY A 27 14.10 -7.75 6.74
N PHE A 28 13.10 -7.89 7.61
CA PHE A 28 13.12 -7.33 8.96
C PHE A 28 12.62 -8.34 9.99
N GLU A 29 13.27 -8.38 11.15
CA GLU A 29 12.94 -9.36 12.20
C GLU A 29 11.90 -8.84 13.20
N ASP A 30 11.94 -7.54 13.51
CA ASP A 30 11.01 -6.92 14.44
C ASP A 30 10.32 -5.69 13.84
N VAL A 31 9.02 -5.82 13.61
CA VAL A 31 8.17 -4.74 13.12
C VAL A 31 7.99 -3.63 14.16
N HIS A 32 8.07 -3.94 15.46
CA HIS A 32 7.86 -2.96 16.53
C HIS A 32 9.04 -1.99 16.64
N ALA A 33 10.27 -2.46 16.42
CA ALA A 33 11.47 -1.63 16.38
C ALA A 33 11.50 -0.63 15.20
N MET A 34 10.80 -0.92 14.11
CA MET A 34 10.74 -0.04 12.94
C MET A 34 9.94 1.23 13.23
N ARG A 35 10.35 2.39 12.73
CA ARG A 35 9.55 3.63 12.80
C ARG A 35 8.58 3.72 11.61
N ALA A 36 7.52 4.50 11.77
CA ALA A 36 6.57 4.80 10.69
C ALA A 36 7.28 5.25 9.40
N ARG A 37 8.25 6.18 9.51
CA ARG A 37 9.03 6.65 8.37
C ARG A 37 9.80 5.52 7.68
N GLU A 38 10.42 4.63 8.44
CA GLU A 38 11.20 3.52 7.88
C GLU A 38 10.30 2.51 7.15
N ALA A 39 9.11 2.25 7.68
CA ALA A 39 8.10 1.41 7.03
C ALA A 39 7.65 1.99 5.68
N ILE A 40 7.46 3.31 5.63
CA ILE A 40 7.10 4.02 4.40
C ILE A 40 8.24 4.00 3.38
N GLU A 41 9.47 4.24 3.82
CA GLU A 41 10.66 4.16 2.95
C GLU A 41 10.88 2.75 2.41
N PHE A 42 10.66 1.74 3.24
CA PHE A 42 10.71 0.34 2.83
C PHE A 42 9.66 0.05 1.74
N ALA A 43 8.40 0.44 1.96
CA ALA A 43 7.34 0.26 0.96
C ALA A 43 7.66 0.97 -0.35
N ARG A 44 8.14 2.23 -0.28
CA ARG A 44 8.59 2.99 -1.44
C ARG A 44 9.70 2.27 -2.21
N SER A 45 10.71 1.76 -1.51
CA SER A 45 11.83 1.01 -2.11
C SER A 45 11.34 -0.25 -2.84
N ARG A 46 10.44 -1.03 -2.23
CA ARG A 46 9.89 -2.23 -2.88
C ARG A 46 9.09 -1.90 -4.13
N LEU A 47 8.29 -0.83 -4.09
CA LEU A 47 7.56 -0.36 -5.27
C LEU A 47 8.50 0.18 -6.36
N GLN A 48 9.60 0.84 -5.98
CA GLN A 48 10.62 1.28 -6.94
C GLN A 48 11.27 0.09 -7.65
N VAL A 49 11.57 -1.00 -6.94
CA VAL A 49 12.12 -2.23 -7.55
C VAL A 49 11.16 -2.80 -8.59
N CYS A 50 9.85 -2.84 -8.30
CA CYS A 50 8.85 -3.26 -9.29
C CYS A 50 8.84 -2.34 -10.52
N LEU A 51 8.88 -1.02 -10.30
CA LEU A 51 8.91 0.00 -11.35
C LEU A 51 10.15 -0.13 -12.24
N ASP A 52 11.34 -0.25 -11.65
CA ASP A 52 12.62 -0.41 -12.35
C ASP A 52 12.64 -1.69 -13.18
N ALA A 53 12.00 -2.75 -12.70
CA ALA A 53 11.84 -4.01 -13.40
C ALA A 53 10.73 -3.98 -14.48
N GLY A 54 9.95 -2.90 -14.57
CA GLY A 54 8.78 -2.82 -15.46
C GLY A 54 7.67 -3.81 -15.10
N THR A 55 7.60 -4.23 -13.84
CA THR A 55 6.65 -5.23 -13.33
C THR A 55 5.64 -4.60 -12.39
N THR A 56 4.46 -5.19 -12.29
CA THR A 56 3.48 -4.83 -11.26
C THR A 56 3.77 -5.58 -9.97
N PRO A 57 3.58 -4.97 -8.79
CA PRO A 57 3.68 -5.71 -7.53
C PRO A 57 2.64 -6.83 -7.50
N ASP A 58 3.06 -8.02 -7.08
CA ASP A 58 2.12 -9.13 -6.90
C ASP A 58 1.22 -8.93 -5.68
N ASN A 59 0.12 -9.70 -5.61
CA ASN A 59 -0.87 -9.57 -4.54
C ASN A 59 -0.28 -9.84 -3.14
N VAL A 60 0.75 -10.67 -3.03
CA VAL A 60 1.37 -11.00 -1.75
C VAL A 60 2.19 -9.82 -1.26
N LEU A 61 2.97 -9.19 -2.14
CA LEU A 61 3.72 -7.97 -1.86
C LEU A 61 2.78 -6.83 -1.50
N VAL A 62 1.71 -6.62 -2.28
CA VAL A 62 0.70 -5.59 -1.97
C VAL A 62 0.14 -5.79 -0.55
N ALA A 63 -0.24 -7.01 -0.19
CA ALA A 63 -0.78 -7.31 1.14
C ALA A 63 0.26 -7.15 2.26
N ASP A 64 1.52 -7.50 2.01
CA ASP A 64 2.64 -7.30 2.94
C ASP A 64 2.90 -5.80 3.19
N LEU A 65 2.93 -5.00 2.13
CA LEU A 65 3.11 -3.54 2.22
C LEU A 65 1.91 -2.88 2.90
N ALA A 66 0.68 -3.27 2.56
CA ALA A 66 -0.53 -2.78 3.20
C ALA A 66 -0.50 -3.05 4.71
N ALA A 67 -0.22 -4.29 5.12
CA ALA A 67 -0.13 -4.63 6.53
C ALA A 67 0.92 -3.78 7.27
N LEU A 68 2.10 -3.59 6.65
CA LEU A 68 3.16 -2.77 7.22
C LEU A 68 2.73 -1.30 7.40
N ILE A 69 2.11 -0.71 6.39
CA ILE A 69 1.64 0.67 6.45
C ILE A 69 0.55 0.82 7.53
N ILE A 70 -0.41 -0.09 7.58
CA ILE A 70 -1.47 -0.10 8.61
C ILE A 70 -0.85 -0.13 10.00
N ALA A 71 -0.02 -1.14 10.28
CA ALA A 71 0.53 -1.39 11.60
C ALA A 71 1.40 -0.22 12.12
N LYS A 72 2.00 0.55 11.21
CA LYS A 72 2.95 1.61 11.58
C LYS A 72 2.41 3.03 11.48
N THR A 73 1.32 3.24 10.75
CA THR A 73 0.78 4.58 10.48
C THR A 73 -0.70 4.73 10.80
N GLY A 74 -1.44 3.61 10.91
CA GLY A 74 -2.89 3.60 11.03
C GLY A 74 -3.64 3.99 9.75
N ALA A 75 -2.93 4.29 8.65
CA ALA A 75 -3.57 4.59 7.37
C ALA A 75 -4.19 3.33 6.76
N ASN A 76 -5.31 3.50 6.07
CA ASN A 76 -5.95 2.44 5.27
C ASN A 76 -5.89 2.72 3.75
N ALA A 77 -5.22 3.80 3.35
CA ALA A 77 -4.93 4.11 1.98
C ALA A 77 -3.56 4.79 1.85
N ALA A 78 -2.80 4.38 0.85
CA ALA A 78 -1.50 4.97 0.54
C ALA A 78 -1.32 5.11 -0.98
N LEU A 79 -1.01 6.32 -1.40
CA LEU A 79 -0.63 6.62 -2.78
C LEU A 79 0.85 6.94 -2.85
N PHE A 80 1.58 6.17 -3.63
CA PHE A 80 2.98 6.35 -3.99
C PHE A 80 3.03 6.80 -5.46
N PRO A 81 2.96 8.12 -5.73
CA PRO A 81 2.95 8.61 -7.10
C PRO A 81 4.29 8.37 -7.78
N VAL A 82 4.26 8.12 -9.09
CA VAL A 82 5.47 7.99 -9.91
C VAL A 82 5.68 9.29 -10.69
N HIS A 83 6.85 9.90 -10.52
CA HIS A 83 7.27 11.09 -11.25
C HIS A 83 8.66 10.83 -11.84
N GLU A 84 8.81 11.06 -13.15
CA GLU A 84 10.09 10.87 -13.87
C GLU A 84 10.74 9.48 -13.63
N GLY A 85 9.91 8.42 -13.61
CA GLY A 85 10.39 7.05 -13.36
C GLY A 85 10.81 6.76 -11.92
N ARG A 86 10.48 7.65 -10.97
CA ARG A 86 10.74 7.45 -9.53
C ARG A 86 9.48 7.48 -8.71
N VAL A 87 9.38 6.52 -7.79
CA VAL A 87 8.37 6.51 -6.74
C VAL A 87 8.67 7.65 -5.76
N SER A 88 7.77 8.62 -5.72
CA SER A 88 7.90 9.86 -4.97
C SER A 88 7.41 9.70 -3.53
N GLU A 89 7.37 10.81 -2.79
CA GLU A 89 6.87 10.83 -1.41
C GLU A 89 5.39 10.41 -1.36
N PRO A 90 5.01 9.50 -0.45
CA PRO A 90 3.66 8.96 -0.44
C PRO A 90 2.68 9.86 0.28
N ARG A 91 1.41 9.69 -0.09
CA ARG A 91 0.26 10.30 0.57
C ARG A 91 -0.49 9.23 1.33
N LEU A 92 -0.45 9.32 2.65
CA LEU A 92 -1.19 8.45 3.55
C LEU A 92 -2.54 9.09 3.85
N THR A 93 -3.59 8.28 3.87
CA THR A 93 -4.95 8.75 4.11
C THR A 93 -5.73 7.70 4.89
N ILE A 94 -6.65 8.17 5.72
CA ILE A 94 -7.68 7.34 6.33
C ILE A 94 -8.97 7.64 5.58
N LEU A 95 -9.41 6.70 4.75
CA LEU A 95 -10.65 6.78 4.00
C LEU A 95 -11.80 6.12 4.77
N PRO A 96 -13.04 6.63 4.64
CA PRO A 96 -14.23 5.91 5.07
C PRO A 96 -14.32 4.54 4.39
N GLU A 97 -14.80 3.53 5.14
CA GLU A 97 -14.92 2.16 4.64
C GLU A 97 -15.84 2.06 3.42
N SER A 98 -16.90 2.87 3.36
CA SER A 98 -17.79 2.95 2.19
C SER A 98 -17.07 3.36 0.90
N ILE A 99 -16.03 4.19 0.99
CA ILE A 99 -15.21 4.57 -0.18
C ILE A 99 -14.37 3.38 -0.62
N LEU A 100 -13.73 2.69 0.33
CA LEU A 100 -12.91 1.50 0.03
C LEU A 100 -13.75 0.38 -0.59
N GLU A 101 -14.97 0.18 -0.09
CA GLU A 101 -15.94 -0.76 -0.64
C GLU A 101 -16.37 -0.41 -2.06
N ALA A 102 -16.67 0.86 -2.32
CA ALA A 102 -17.01 1.33 -3.65
C ALA A 102 -15.85 1.12 -4.64
N VAL A 103 -14.61 1.35 -4.20
CA VAL A 103 -13.43 1.09 -5.03
C VAL A 103 -13.27 -0.41 -5.31
N ARG A 104 -13.43 -1.27 -4.29
CA ARG A 104 -13.39 -2.73 -4.43
C ARG A 104 -14.43 -3.23 -5.44
N ALA A 105 -15.66 -2.73 -5.36
CA ALA A 105 -16.73 -3.12 -6.27
C ALA A 105 -16.40 -2.76 -7.72
N ARG A 106 -15.90 -1.54 -7.97
CA ARG A 106 -15.50 -1.10 -9.33
C ARG A 106 -14.34 -1.93 -9.88
N LEU A 107 -13.37 -2.29 -9.04
CA LEU A 107 -12.28 -3.20 -9.44
C LEU A 107 -12.79 -4.58 -9.85
N ALA A 108 -13.79 -5.12 -9.14
CA ALA A 108 -14.42 -6.40 -9.49
C ALA A 108 -15.15 -6.36 -10.84
N GLU A 109 -15.65 -5.19 -11.24
CA GLU A 109 -16.24 -4.92 -12.55
C GLU A 109 -15.18 -4.69 -13.65
N GLY A 110 -13.89 -4.77 -13.32
CA GLY A 110 -12.77 -4.52 -14.24
C GLY A 110 -12.45 -3.04 -14.45
N ALA A 111 -13.09 -2.13 -13.71
CA ALA A 111 -12.80 -0.70 -13.76
C ALA A 111 -11.67 -0.34 -12.80
N LYS A 112 -10.67 0.42 -13.28
CA LYS A 112 -9.60 0.93 -12.42
C LYS A 112 -10.14 2.00 -11.46
N PRO A 113 -9.62 2.08 -10.21
CA PRO A 113 -9.92 3.18 -9.31
C PRO A 113 -9.56 4.52 -9.93
N ASP A 114 -10.48 5.49 -9.83
CA ASP A 114 -10.19 6.86 -10.21
C ASP A 114 -9.37 7.52 -9.09
N ILE A 115 -8.04 7.40 -9.20
CA ILE A 115 -7.08 7.98 -8.25
C ILE A 115 -7.30 9.49 -8.08
N ARG A 116 -7.81 10.20 -9.09
CA ARG A 116 -8.07 11.66 -9.01
C ARG A 116 -9.28 12.00 -8.15
N GLN A 117 -10.25 11.08 -8.00
CA GLN A 117 -11.37 11.28 -7.08
C GLN A 117 -10.92 11.17 -5.63
N ILE A 118 -9.96 10.28 -5.36
CA ILE A 118 -9.47 10.00 -4.00
C ILE A 118 -8.35 10.98 -3.61
N TRP A 119 -7.44 11.27 -4.54
CA TRP A 119 -6.35 12.22 -4.37
C TRP A 119 -6.31 13.23 -5.53
N PRO A 120 -7.11 14.31 -5.48
CA PRO A 120 -7.26 15.27 -6.59
C PRO A 120 -5.99 15.96 -7.03
N ARG A 121 -5.01 16.11 -6.13
CA ARG A 121 -3.73 16.78 -6.39
C ARG A 121 -2.60 15.83 -6.80
N ALA A 122 -2.91 14.60 -7.20
CA ALA A 122 -1.89 13.57 -7.48
C ALA A 122 -1.60 13.35 -8.97
N ALA A 123 -2.27 14.09 -9.84
CA ALA A 123 -2.06 14.10 -11.29
C ALA A 123 -0.93 15.05 -11.70
#